data_AF-A0AA50DWL7-F1
#
_entry.id   AF-A0AA50DWL7-F1
#
_cell.length_a   1.000
_cell.length_b   1.000
_cell.length_c   1.000
_cell.angle_alpha   90.00
_cell.angle_beta   90.00
_cell.angle_gamma   90.00
#
_symmetry.space_group_name_H-M   'P 1'
#
loop_
_entity.id
_entity.type
_entity.pdbx_description
1 polymer ?
#
loop_
_entity_poly.entity_id
_entity_poly.type
_entity_poly.pdbx_seq_one_letter_code
_entity_poly.pdbx_strand_id
1 'polypeptide(L)'
;MISADLNPHSVPWWILAPQGAEAQAIAKGLGKTDQIYLQAMPVGATAVQSFLANLAQTWTAKEKPQGLLVMGVTGSLSADYGIGQAVWVEQCQYWGMGTMVSHKNTLAIVV
;
A
#
# COMPACT_ATOMS: atom_id res chain seq x y z
N MET A 1 -35.54 -6.87 -16.56
CA MET A 1 -34.50 -6.02 -17.20
C MET A 1 -33.72 -5.37 -16.07
N ILE A 2 -32.52 -5.86 -15.80
CA ILE A 2 -31.62 -5.27 -14.79
C ILE A 2 -30.80 -4.23 -15.53
N SER A 3 -30.83 -3.00 -15.03
CA SER A 3 -30.23 -1.82 -15.66
C SER A 3 -28.76 -2.07 -15.98
N ALA A 4 -28.42 -1.92 -17.25
CA ALA A 4 -27.05 -1.78 -17.72
C ALA A 4 -26.52 -0.46 -17.15
N ASP A 5 -25.53 -0.54 -16.26
CA ASP A 5 -24.45 0.44 -16.07
C ASP A 5 -23.40 -0.08 -15.06
N LEU A 6 -23.02 -1.35 -15.18
CA LEU A 6 -21.77 -1.85 -14.59
C LEU A 6 -20.64 -1.52 -15.58
N ASN A 7 -20.00 -0.38 -15.39
CA ASN A 7 -18.79 -0.02 -16.13
C ASN A 7 -17.63 -0.98 -15.73
N PRO A 8 -16.97 -1.70 -16.66
CA PRO A 8 -16.07 -2.81 -16.31
C PRO A 8 -14.62 -2.46 -15.93
N HIS A 9 -14.23 -1.19 -15.69
CA HIS A 9 -12.79 -0.81 -15.80
C HIS A 9 -12.18 0.04 -14.67
N SER A 10 -12.58 -0.11 -13.41
CA SER A 10 -11.80 0.50 -12.31
C SER A 10 -11.74 -0.42 -11.09
N VAL A 11 -10.61 -1.07 -10.88
CA VAL A 11 -10.27 -1.65 -9.56
C VAL A 11 -10.28 -0.52 -8.54
N PRO A 12 -11.23 -0.49 -7.58
CA PRO A 12 -11.45 0.70 -6.76
C PRO A 12 -10.29 0.94 -5.79
N TRP A 13 -9.67 -0.12 -5.25
CA TRP A 13 -8.63 0.02 -4.23
C TRP A 13 -7.42 -0.87 -4.49
N TRP A 14 -6.24 -0.29 -4.38
CA TRP A 14 -4.98 -1.02 -4.46
C TRP A 14 -4.32 -1.08 -3.09
N ILE A 15 -3.91 -2.28 -2.67
CA ILE A 15 -3.09 -2.48 -1.48
C ILE A 15 -1.68 -2.83 -1.93
N LEU A 16 -0.70 -2.03 -1.52
CA LEU A 16 0.72 -2.36 -1.64
C LEU A 16 1.18 -2.98 -0.33
N ALA A 17 1.90 -4.10 -0.41
CA ALA A 17 2.46 -4.75 0.78
C ALA A 17 3.90 -5.21 0.54
N PRO A 18 4.79 -5.19 1.54
CA PRO A 18 6.09 -5.83 1.43
C PRO A 18 5.96 -7.29 0.97
N GLN A 19 6.78 -7.68 0.00
CA GLN A 19 6.82 -9.06 -0.48
C GLN A 19 7.18 -10.02 0.64
N GLY A 20 6.58 -11.21 0.64
CA GLY A 20 6.83 -12.24 1.65
C GLY A 20 5.64 -12.43 2.58
N ALA A 21 5.91 -12.50 3.88
CA ALA A 21 4.92 -12.89 4.89
C ALA A 21 3.77 -11.88 5.01
N GLU A 22 4.06 -10.59 4.88
CA GLU A 22 3.08 -9.51 4.97
C GLU A 22 2.06 -9.61 3.83
N ALA A 23 2.52 -9.66 2.58
CA ALA A 23 1.62 -9.84 1.43
C ALA A 23 0.80 -11.14 1.52
N GLN A 24 1.39 -12.24 1.97
CA GLN A 24 0.67 -13.51 2.16
C GLN A 24 -0.41 -13.41 3.24
N ALA A 25 -0.12 -12.76 4.36
CA ALA A 25 -1.08 -12.56 5.44
C ALA A 25 -2.28 -11.71 4.97
N ILE A 26 -2.01 -10.66 4.20
CA ILE A 26 -3.06 -9.80 3.64
C ILE A 26 -3.90 -10.57 2.62
N ALA A 27 -3.26 -11.30 1.69
CA ALA A 27 -3.98 -12.13 0.72
C ALA A 27 -4.91 -13.13 1.40
N LYS A 28 -4.43 -13.77 2.48
CA LYS A 28 -5.22 -14.70 3.28
C LYS A 28 -6.40 -14.01 3.98
N GLY A 29 -6.20 -12.80 4.50
CA GLY A 29 -7.24 -12.02 5.18
C GLY A 29 -8.31 -11.45 4.24
N LEU A 30 -7.92 -11.01 3.04
CA LEU A 30 -8.83 -10.48 2.02
C LEU A 30 -9.75 -11.56 1.43
N GLY A 31 -9.27 -12.80 1.32
CA GLY A 31 -9.99 -13.86 0.63
C GLY A 31 -10.14 -13.57 -0.87
N LYS A 32 -11.21 -14.10 -1.49
CA LYS A 32 -11.50 -13.85 -2.92
C LYS A 32 -12.31 -12.56 -3.06
N THR A 33 -11.74 -11.55 -3.71
CA THR A 33 -12.40 -10.28 -4.00
C THR A 33 -11.91 -9.70 -5.32
N ASP A 34 -12.83 -9.13 -6.09
CA ASP A 34 -12.52 -8.43 -7.35
C ASP A 34 -12.44 -6.90 -7.15
N GLN A 35 -12.66 -6.42 -5.92
CA GLN A 35 -12.67 -4.99 -5.59
C GLN A 35 -11.31 -4.47 -5.11
N ILE A 36 -10.44 -5.35 -4.64
CA ILE A 36 -9.15 -4.97 -4.06
C ILE A 36 -8.04 -5.67 -4.84
N TYR A 37 -7.15 -4.87 -5.41
CA TYR A 37 -5.94 -5.39 -6.04
C TYR A 37 -4.78 -5.35 -5.05
N LEU A 38 -4.27 -6.52 -4.66
CA LEU A 38 -3.09 -6.63 -3.81
C LEU A 38 -1.84 -6.77 -4.67
N GLN A 39 -0.89 -5.86 -4.50
CA GLN A 39 0.39 -5.86 -5.19
C GLN A 39 1.54 -5.95 -4.18
N ALA A 40 2.38 -6.98 -4.33
CA ALA A 40 3.60 -7.09 -3.57
C ALA A 40 4.63 -6.05 -4.05
N MET A 41 5.28 -5.40 -3.09
CA MET A 41 6.32 -4.40 -3.26
C MET A 41 7.66 -4.96 -2.77
N PRO A 42 8.79 -4.68 -3.45
CA PRO A 42 10.09 -5.13 -3.00
C PRO A 42 10.49 -4.54 -1.64
N VAL A 43 11.43 -5.21 -0.97
CA VAL A 43 12.02 -4.73 0.29
C VAL A 43 13.24 -3.85 0.00
N GLY A 44 13.36 -2.75 0.75
CA GLY A 44 14.50 -1.83 0.68
C GLY A 44 14.20 -0.55 -0.10
N ALA A 45 14.67 0.59 0.41
CA ALA A 45 14.29 1.92 -0.07
C ALA A 45 14.52 2.13 -1.58
N THR A 46 15.69 1.74 -2.09
CA THR A 46 16.03 1.90 -3.52
C THR A 46 15.08 1.08 -4.41
N ALA A 47 14.82 -0.17 -4.03
CA ALA A 47 13.95 -1.05 -4.80
C ALA A 47 12.49 -0.57 -4.78
N VAL A 48 12.01 -0.11 -3.62
CA VAL A 48 10.70 0.53 -3.46
C VAL A 48 10.59 1.77 -4.32
N GLN A 49 11.61 2.63 -4.34
CA GLN A 49 11.61 3.86 -5.13
C GLN A 49 11.49 3.57 -6.62
N SER A 50 12.29 2.65 -7.16
CA SER A 50 12.19 2.23 -8.56
C SER A 50 10.85 1.58 -8.87
N PHE A 51 10.35 0.73 -7.96
CA PHE A 51 9.04 0.11 -8.10
C PHE A 51 7.92 1.15 -8.20
N LEU A 52 7.86 2.12 -7.28
CA LEU A 52 6.84 3.16 -7.26
C LEU A 52 6.94 4.09 -8.47
N ALA A 53 8.15 4.43 -8.90
CA ALA A 53 8.38 5.22 -10.12
C ALA A 53 7.83 4.52 -11.37
N ASN A 54 8.09 3.21 -11.50
CA ASN A 54 7.56 2.41 -12.60
C ASN A 54 6.03 2.24 -12.48
N LEU A 55 5.52 2.01 -11.28
CA LEU A 55 4.08 1.87 -11.02
C LEU A 55 3.29 3.12 -11.43
N ALA A 56 3.84 4.30 -11.18
CA ALA A 56 3.23 5.56 -11.58
C ALA A 56 3.18 5.74 -13.10
N GLN A 57 4.13 5.14 -13.83
CA GLN A 57 4.18 5.20 -15.30
C GLN A 57 3.24 4.19 -15.96
N THR A 58 2.91 3.08 -15.30
CA THR A 58 2.04 2.05 -15.86
C THR A 58 0.55 2.42 -15.81
N TRP A 59 0.16 3.36 -14.95
CA TRP A 59 -1.23 3.81 -14.88
C TRP A 59 -1.57 4.74 -16.03
N THR A 60 -2.38 4.26 -16.97
CA THR A 60 -3.10 5.15 -17.88
C THR A 60 -4.19 5.90 -17.11
N ALA A 61 -4.65 7.05 -17.62
CA ALA A 61 -5.68 7.87 -16.96
C ALA A 61 -6.99 7.11 -16.68
N LYS A 62 -7.25 5.99 -17.38
CA LYS A 62 -8.43 5.13 -17.20
C LYS A 62 -8.22 4.00 -16.19
N GLU A 63 -6.97 3.65 -15.87
CA GLU A 63 -6.61 2.50 -15.02
C GLU A 63 -6.09 2.92 -13.63
N LYS A 64 -6.11 4.23 -13.36
CA LYS A 64 -5.68 4.76 -12.07
C LYS A 64 -6.62 4.27 -10.95
N PRO A 65 -6.10 3.68 -9.87
CA PRO A 65 -6.93 3.24 -8.75
C PRO A 65 -7.61 4.44 -8.06
N GLN A 66 -8.80 4.22 -7.48
CA GLN A 66 -9.50 5.26 -6.73
C GLN A 66 -8.79 5.58 -5.41
N GLY A 67 -8.09 4.58 -4.85
CA GLY A 67 -7.22 4.75 -3.70
C GLY A 67 -6.09 3.74 -3.66
N LEU A 68 -4.97 4.16 -3.08
CA LEU A 68 -3.80 3.34 -2.81
C LEU A 68 -3.59 3.27 -1.30
N LEU A 69 -3.46 2.07 -0.77
CA LEU A 69 -3.14 1.80 0.63
C LEU A 69 -1.84 1.03 0.69
N VAL A 70 -0.84 1.56 1.41
CA VAL A 70 0.33 0.76 1.77
C VAL A 70 0.03 0.09 3.10
N MET A 71 0.23 -1.23 3.18
CA MET A 71 0.04 -2.03 4.39
C MET A 71 1.28 -2.86 4.67
N GLY A 72 1.79 -2.83 5.89
CA GLY A 72 2.95 -3.63 6.29
C GLY A 72 3.15 -3.65 7.80
N VAL A 73 4.27 -4.22 8.22
CA VAL A 73 4.70 -4.19 9.62
C VAL A 73 5.75 -3.12 9.86
N THR A 74 5.83 -2.59 11.09
CA THR A 74 6.81 -1.58 11.48
C THR A 74 7.22 -1.74 12.94
N GLY A 75 8.40 -1.26 13.30
CA GLY A 75 8.80 -1.14 14.71
C GLY A 75 8.40 0.23 15.27
N SER A 76 8.01 0.29 16.53
CA SER A 76 7.77 1.57 17.21
C SER A 76 9.04 2.11 17.87
N LEU A 77 9.25 3.43 17.74
CA LEU A 77 10.23 4.19 18.53
C LEU A 77 9.57 4.98 19.68
N SER A 78 8.25 4.91 19.81
CA SER A 78 7.51 5.47 20.95
C SER A 78 7.00 4.36 21.87
N ALA A 79 6.98 4.63 23.17
CA ALA A 79 6.35 3.75 24.15
C ALA A 79 4.82 3.73 24.08
N ASP A 80 4.22 4.66 23.33
CA ASP A 80 2.76 4.79 23.20
C ASP A 80 2.14 3.71 22.29
N TYR A 81 2.95 2.99 21.52
CA TYR A 81 2.48 1.94 20.62
C TYR A 81 2.95 0.56 21.07
N GLY A 82 1.97 -0.32 21.31
CA GLY A 82 2.21 -1.72 21.68
C GLY A 82 2.36 -2.64 20.47
N ILE A 83 2.95 -3.82 20.70
CA ILE A 83 3.03 -4.90 19.70
C ILE A 83 1.62 -5.33 19.27
N GLY A 84 1.44 -5.52 17.96
CA GLY A 84 0.17 -5.88 17.34
C GLY A 84 -0.80 -4.73 17.12
N GLN A 85 -0.46 -3.50 17.54
CA GLN A 85 -1.30 -2.33 17.34
C GLN A 85 -1.28 -1.89 15.87
N ALA A 86 -2.47 -1.65 15.30
CA ALA A 86 -2.60 -1.00 14.00
C ALA A 86 -2.40 0.50 14.13
N VAL A 87 -1.58 1.08 13.26
CA VAL A 87 -1.25 2.51 13.24
C VAL A 87 -1.47 3.10 11.86
N TRP A 88 -2.11 4.26 11.82
CA TRP A 88 -2.22 5.06 10.60
C TRP A 88 -1.09 6.07 10.54
N VAL A 89 -0.29 5.99 9.50
CA VAL A 89 0.84 6.88 9.25
C VAL A 89 0.35 8.03 8.37
N GLU A 90 0.23 9.20 9.00
CA GLU A 90 -0.16 10.44 8.32
C GLU A 90 0.97 11.00 7.46
N GLN A 91 2.22 10.80 7.89
CA GLN A 91 3.42 11.29 7.22
C GLN A 91 4.58 10.30 7.39
N CYS A 92 5.23 9.96 6.28
CA CYS A 92 6.48 9.21 6.27
C CYS A 92 7.65 10.14 5.96
N GLN A 93 8.73 10.06 6.73
CA GLN A 93 9.98 10.75 6.44
C GLN A 93 11.02 9.75 5.94
N TYR A 94 11.56 9.99 4.74
CA TYR A 94 12.73 9.26 4.28
C TYR A 94 13.99 10.04 4.65
N TRP A 95 14.90 9.39 5.39
CA TRP A 95 16.20 9.98 5.69
C TRP A 95 17.26 9.40 4.74
N GLY A 96 17.50 10.11 3.65
CA GLY A 96 18.53 9.79 2.68
C GLY A 96 19.24 11.06 2.21
N MET A 97 20.57 11.04 2.15
CA MET A 97 21.41 12.14 1.62
C MET A 97 21.02 13.56 2.12
N GLY A 98 20.67 13.69 3.41
CA GLY A 98 20.46 14.99 4.07
C GLY A 98 19.19 15.76 3.65
N THR A 99 18.26 15.16 2.88
CA THR A 99 16.99 15.81 2.50
C THR A 99 15.78 15.00 2.97
N MET A 100 14.78 15.68 3.53
CA MET A 100 13.52 15.06 3.99
C MET A 100 12.45 15.15 2.91
N VAL A 101 11.82 14.03 2.58
CA VAL A 101 10.64 13.97 1.73
C VAL A 101 9.47 13.41 2.54
N SER A 102 8.36 14.14 2.59
CA SER A 102 7.13 13.75 3.30
C SER A 102 6.11 13.15 2.33
N HIS A 103 5.64 11.94 2.62
CA HIS A 103 4.55 11.28 1.88
C HIS A 103 3.39 11.00 2.82
N LYS A 104 2.15 11.12 2.33
CA LYS A 104 0.93 10.95 3.13
C LYS A 104 0.25 9.61 2.87
N ASN A 105 -0.45 9.11 3.89
CA ASN A 105 -1.38 7.96 3.88
C ASN A 105 -0.70 6.58 3.75
N THR A 106 -0.36 5.96 4.88
CA THR A 106 0.11 4.57 4.97
C THR A 106 -0.50 3.92 6.21
N LEU A 107 -0.89 2.64 6.15
CA LEU A 107 -1.31 1.88 7.31
C LEU A 107 -0.21 0.88 7.66
N ALA A 108 0.15 0.76 8.93
CA ALA A 108 1.13 -0.23 9.38
C ALA A 108 0.65 -0.94 10.64
N ILE A 109 1.20 -2.11 10.92
CA ILE A 109 1.00 -2.86 12.17
C ILE A 109 2.33 -2.86 12.91
N VAL A 110 2.31 -2.55 14.21
CA VAL A 110 3.51 -2.52 15.03
C VAL A 110 3.92 -3.95 15.43
N VAL A 111 5.19 -4.31 15.24
CA VAL A 111 5.78 -5.60 15.65
C VAL A 111 6.87 -5.42 16.69
#